data_AF-A0A918GII5-F1
#
_entry.id   AF-A0A918GII5-F1
#
_cell.length_a   1.000
_cell.length_b   1.000
_cell.length_c   1.000
_cell.angle_alpha   90.00
_cell.angle_beta   90.00
_cell.angle_gamma   90.00
#
_symmetry.space_group_name_H-M   'P 1'
#
loop_
_entity.id
_entity.type
_entity.pdbx_description
1 polymer ?
#
loop_
_entity_poly.entity_id
_entity_poly.type
_entity_poly.pdbx_seq_one_letter_code
_entity_poly.pdbx_strand_id
1 'polypeptide(L)'
;MLIRKAAAVLAAGAAAFAMSAGTANADDTAYLYVGPLSHCEDTGDRGVAGGVFSSYTCQLGIAGYSVLVTAAPGTVSGVYLNTFGSAFNTVETCDQTGANGVAAGVFTSYHCQLGIAGYSLTVSG
;
A
#
# COMPACT_ATOMS: atom_id res chain seq x y z
N MET A 1 -42.24 -44.34 36.54
CA MET A 1 -41.51 -43.11 36.91
C MET A 1 -40.61 -43.40 38.10
N LEU A 2 -39.29 -43.46 37.93
CA LEU A 2 -38.22 -43.09 38.89
C LEU A 2 -36.85 -43.68 38.48
N ILE A 3 -36.01 -42.81 37.87
CA ILE A 3 -34.59 -42.50 38.15
C ILE A 3 -33.57 -43.66 38.31
N ARG A 4 -32.46 -43.62 37.53
CA ARG A 4 -31.06 -43.51 38.05
C ARG A 4 -29.98 -43.43 36.95
N LYS A 5 -29.25 -42.30 36.99
CA LYS A 5 -27.79 -42.13 36.85
C LYS A 5 -27.12 -42.45 35.50
N ALA A 6 -26.57 -41.42 34.87
CA ALA A 6 -25.13 -41.16 34.99
C ALA A 6 -24.81 -39.74 34.54
N ALA A 7 -24.15 -39.01 35.41
CA ALA A 7 -23.52 -37.74 35.14
C ALA A 7 -22.25 -37.96 34.30
N ALA A 8 -22.05 -37.13 33.29
CA ALA A 8 -20.73 -36.85 32.75
C ALA A 8 -20.58 -35.32 32.74
N VAL A 9 -20.03 -34.81 33.85
CA VAL A 9 -19.52 -33.45 33.93
C VAL A 9 -18.19 -33.45 33.20
N LEU A 10 -18.14 -32.83 32.02
CA LEU A 10 -16.91 -32.34 31.44
C LEU A 10 -17.02 -30.83 31.34
N ALA A 11 -16.61 -30.19 32.44
CA ALA A 11 -16.15 -28.83 32.42
C ALA A 11 -14.76 -28.84 31.77
N ALA A 12 -14.63 -28.19 30.61
CA ALA A 12 -13.34 -27.75 30.10
C ALA A 12 -13.56 -26.35 29.53
N GLY A 13 -13.04 -25.35 30.24
CA GLY A 13 -13.26 -23.95 29.95
C GLY A 13 -12.85 -23.62 28.51
N ALA A 14 -13.79 -23.03 27.77
CA ALA A 14 -13.41 -22.17 26.67
C ALA A 14 -12.72 -20.96 27.31
N ALA A 15 -11.39 -21.00 27.34
CA ALA A 15 -10.59 -19.81 27.56
C ALA A 15 -11.10 -18.78 26.57
N ALA A 16 -11.75 -17.74 27.09
CA ALA A 16 -12.00 -16.55 26.32
C ALA A 16 -10.62 -16.02 25.95
N PHE A 17 -10.17 -16.35 24.74
CA PHE A 17 -9.24 -15.49 24.03
C PHE A 17 -10.02 -14.21 23.78
N ALA A 18 -10.07 -13.37 24.81
CA ALA A 18 -10.06 -11.93 24.64
C ALA A 18 -8.77 -11.66 23.87
N MET A 19 -8.81 -11.91 22.56
CA MET A 19 -7.99 -11.18 21.63
C MET A 19 -8.34 -9.75 21.98
N SER A 20 -7.45 -9.10 22.72
CA SER A 20 -7.30 -7.68 22.63
C SER A 20 -7.22 -7.42 21.15
N ALA A 21 -8.37 -7.08 20.55
CA ALA A 21 -8.41 -6.18 19.42
C ALA A 21 -7.83 -4.88 19.98
N GLY A 22 -6.50 -4.88 20.20
CA GLY A 22 -5.72 -3.69 20.00
C GLY A 22 -6.21 -3.23 18.64
N THR A 23 -6.71 -2.01 18.61
CA THR A 23 -7.03 -1.34 17.37
C THR A 23 -5.84 -1.61 16.45
N ALA A 24 -6.02 -2.50 15.49
CA ALA A 24 -5.20 -2.49 14.31
C ALA A 24 -5.51 -1.11 13.76
N ASN A 25 -4.69 -0.12 14.12
CA ASN A 25 -4.56 1.06 13.31
C ASN A 25 -4.13 0.43 11.99
N ALA A 26 -5.08 0.37 11.05
CA ALA A 26 -4.75 0.05 9.68
C ALA A 26 -3.67 1.06 9.35
N ASP A 27 -2.43 0.58 9.33
CA ASP A 27 -1.29 1.37 8.91
C ASP A 27 -1.71 1.90 7.54
N ASP A 28 -1.85 3.21 7.39
CA ASP A 28 -2.32 3.91 6.18
C ASP A 28 -1.31 3.76 5.01
N THR A 29 -0.54 2.67 5.04
CA THR A 29 0.39 2.23 4.02
C THR A 29 -0.36 1.59 2.86
N ALA A 30 -0.32 2.27 1.72
CA ALA A 30 -0.81 1.84 0.44
C ALA A 30 0.29 1.17 -0.38
N TYR A 31 -0.04 0.06 -1.05
CA TYR A 31 0.82 -0.51 -2.07
C TYR A 31 0.63 0.22 -3.41
N LEU A 32 1.73 0.69 -4.00
CA LEU A 32 1.71 1.34 -5.31
C LEU A 32 2.09 0.38 -6.44
N TYR A 33 3.30 -0.17 -6.39
CA TYR A 33 3.83 -1.10 -7.41
C TYR A 33 5.03 -1.88 -6.89
N VAL A 34 5.52 -2.84 -7.68
CA VAL A 34 6.77 -3.58 -7.45
C VAL A 34 7.77 -3.26 -8.56
N GLY A 35 9.01 -2.97 -8.19
CA GLY A 35 10.06 -2.60 -9.14
C GLY A 35 11.47 -2.75 -8.58
N PRO A 36 12.51 -2.30 -9.31
CA PRO A 36 13.87 -2.26 -8.79
C PRO A 36 14.00 -1.26 -7.63
N LEU A 37 14.99 -1.47 -6.75
CA LEU A 37 15.20 -0.63 -5.57
C LEU A 37 15.28 0.86 -5.92
N SER A 38 16.03 1.20 -6.98
CA SER A 38 16.19 2.58 -7.43
C SER A 38 14.87 3.26 -7.81
N HIS A 39 13.91 2.51 -8.34
CA HIS A 39 12.58 3.05 -8.65
C HIS A 39 11.77 3.28 -7.38
N CYS A 40 11.86 2.36 -6.42
CA CYS A 40 11.19 2.52 -5.14
C CYS A 40 11.69 3.76 -4.39
N GLU A 41 13.01 3.91 -4.26
CA GLU A 41 13.65 5.05 -3.60
C GLU A 41 13.30 6.36 -4.34
N ASP A 42 13.42 6.39 -5.67
CA ASP A 42 13.14 7.59 -6.46
C ASP A 42 11.65 8.01 -6.40
N THR A 43 10.72 7.04 -6.40
CA THR A 43 9.29 7.32 -6.18
C THR A 43 9.04 7.84 -4.76
N GLY A 44 9.60 7.16 -3.76
CA GLY A 44 9.42 7.48 -2.36
C GLY A 44 9.93 8.88 -2.01
N ASP A 45 11.18 9.16 -2.39
CA ASP A 45 11.85 10.44 -2.13
C ASP A 45 11.12 11.60 -2.80
N ARG A 46 10.70 11.44 -4.06
CA ARG A 46 9.95 12.48 -4.77
C ARG A 46 8.55 12.69 -4.20
N GLY A 47 7.88 11.63 -3.80
CA GLY A 47 6.56 11.76 -3.19
C GLY A 47 6.61 12.39 -1.80
N VAL A 48 7.63 12.10 -0.99
CA VAL A 48 7.86 12.80 0.29
C VAL A 48 8.25 14.26 0.06
N ALA A 49 9.19 14.52 -0.84
CA ALA A 49 9.62 15.88 -1.16
C ALA A 49 8.49 16.74 -1.78
N GLY A 50 7.61 16.12 -2.56
CA GLY A 50 6.44 16.75 -3.16
C GLY A 50 5.22 16.81 -2.24
N GLY A 51 5.31 16.28 -1.01
CA GLY A 51 4.23 16.31 -0.03
C GLY A 51 3.04 15.38 -0.35
N VAL A 52 3.22 14.40 -1.24
CA VAL A 52 2.23 13.36 -1.56
C VAL A 52 2.26 12.26 -0.48
N PHE A 53 3.47 11.92 -0.01
CA PHE A 53 3.68 10.87 0.98
C PHE A 53 4.19 11.47 2.29
N SER A 54 3.70 10.97 3.42
CA SER A 54 4.28 11.25 4.73
C SER A 54 5.53 10.40 4.97
N SER A 55 5.48 9.15 4.50
CA SER A 55 6.61 8.21 4.55
C SER A 55 6.48 7.16 3.44
N TYR A 56 7.56 6.46 3.15
CA TYR A 56 7.55 5.31 2.26
C TYR A 56 8.44 4.19 2.79
N THR A 57 8.22 2.97 2.32
CA THR A 57 9.03 1.80 2.61
C THR A 57 9.22 0.96 1.35
N CYS A 58 10.48 0.62 1.07
CA CYS A 58 10.86 -0.32 0.03
C CYS A 58 10.96 -1.72 0.61
N GLN A 59 9.88 -2.50 0.52
CA GLN A 59 9.85 -3.84 1.06
C GLN A 59 10.34 -4.84 0.02
N LEU A 60 11.44 -5.56 0.31
CA LEU A 60 11.93 -6.62 -0.56
C LEU A 60 10.91 -7.77 -0.65
N GLY A 61 10.55 -8.12 -1.89
CA GLY A 61 9.70 -9.24 -2.24
C GLY A 61 10.31 -10.14 -3.31
N ILE A 62 9.53 -11.13 -3.77
CA ILE A 62 9.99 -12.15 -4.74
C ILE A 62 10.24 -11.54 -6.12
N ALA A 63 9.49 -10.51 -6.50
CA ALA A 63 9.54 -9.88 -7.82
C ALA A 63 10.32 -8.55 -7.85
N GLY A 64 10.92 -8.13 -6.74
CA GLY A 64 11.55 -6.82 -6.57
C GLY A 64 11.16 -6.16 -5.25
N TYR A 65 11.28 -4.84 -5.19
CA TYR A 65 10.89 -4.03 -4.04
C TYR A 65 9.47 -3.51 -4.23
N SER A 66 8.58 -3.86 -3.31
CA SER A 66 7.25 -3.28 -3.21
C SER A 66 7.33 -1.87 -2.62
N VAL A 67 6.72 -0.91 -3.30
CA VAL A 67 6.64 0.47 -2.84
C VAL A 67 5.38 0.61 -1.97
N LEU A 68 5.58 0.72 -0.67
CA LEU A 68 4.54 0.96 0.32
C LEU A 68 4.64 2.43 0.75
N VAL A 69 3.53 3.18 0.71
CA VAL A 69 3.53 4.62 1.01
C VAL A 69 2.44 4.97 1.99
N THR A 70 2.72 5.88 2.91
CA THR A 70 1.70 6.52 3.74
C THR A 70 1.34 7.84 3.13
N ALA A 71 0.05 8.08 2.86
CA ALA A 71 -0.41 9.35 2.32
C ALA A 71 -0.08 10.52 3.27
N ALA A 72 0.37 11.65 2.72
CA ALA A 72 0.47 12.88 3.49
C ALA A 72 -0.87 13.61 3.51
N PRO A 73 -1.28 14.19 4.66
CA PRO A 73 -2.43 15.08 4.68
C PRO A 73 -2.08 16.39 3.98
N GLY A 74 -2.96 16.87 3.10
CA GLY A 74 -2.78 18.13 2.39
C GLY A 74 -3.38 18.10 1.00
N THR A 75 -3.14 19.17 0.25
CA THR A 75 -3.49 19.24 -1.17
C THR A 75 -2.21 19.32 -1.99
N VAL A 76 -2.07 18.42 -2.95
CA VAL A 76 -0.95 18.35 -3.89
C VAL A 76 -1.47 18.48 -5.31
N SER A 77 -0.72 19.16 -6.17
CA SER A 77 -1.11 19.36 -7.56
C SER A 77 0.09 19.23 -8.47
N GLY A 78 -0.02 18.33 -9.45
CA GLY A 78 1.01 18.17 -10.47
C GLY A 78 2.35 17.64 -9.95
N VAL A 79 2.36 16.81 -8.91
CA VAL A 79 3.61 16.27 -8.36
C VAL A 79 4.11 15.11 -9.20
N TYR A 80 5.33 15.24 -9.71
CA TYR A 80 6.00 14.16 -10.44
C TYR A 80 6.55 13.11 -9.47
N LEU A 81 6.17 11.85 -9.68
CA LEU A 81 6.60 10.74 -8.83
C LEU A 81 7.72 9.91 -9.47
N ASN A 82 7.57 9.50 -10.73
CA ASN A 82 8.58 8.68 -11.39
C ASN A 82 8.39 8.62 -12.91
N THR A 83 9.41 8.18 -13.65
CA THR A 83 9.32 7.82 -15.07
C THR A 83 9.50 6.33 -15.25
N PHE A 84 8.50 5.67 -15.85
CA PHE A 84 8.45 4.25 -16.13
C PHE A 84 9.00 3.98 -17.55
N GLY A 85 10.12 3.26 -17.65
CA GLY A 85 10.87 3.01 -18.90
C GLY A 85 11.11 1.53 -19.31
N SER A 86 11.63 1.40 -20.54
CA SER A 86 11.55 0.31 -21.54
C SER A 86 11.96 -1.14 -21.19
N ALA A 87 12.31 -1.47 -19.96
CA ALA A 87 12.71 -2.85 -19.61
C ALA A 87 11.86 -3.51 -18.52
N PHE A 88 11.25 -2.73 -17.63
CA PHE A 88 10.48 -3.26 -16.49
C PHE A 88 9.22 -2.45 -16.17
N ASN A 89 9.00 -1.34 -16.86
CA ASN A 89 8.10 -0.28 -16.43
C ASN A 89 7.44 0.36 -17.67
N THR A 90 6.35 -0.24 -18.15
CA THR A 90 5.62 0.21 -19.35
C THR A 90 4.57 1.27 -18.99
N VAL A 91 3.80 1.72 -19.99
CA VAL A 91 2.57 2.51 -19.74
C VAL A 91 1.66 1.81 -18.75
N GLU A 92 1.57 0.47 -18.81
CA GLU A 92 0.74 -0.31 -17.89
C GLU A 92 1.21 -0.19 -16.45
N THR A 93 2.52 -0.14 -16.20
CA THR A 93 3.05 0.06 -14.85
C THR A 93 2.76 1.47 -14.35
N CYS A 94 2.86 2.48 -15.21
CA CYS A 94 2.48 3.85 -14.86
C CYS A 94 1.00 3.93 -14.47
N ASP A 95 0.13 3.38 -15.32
CA ASP A 95 -1.32 3.39 -15.09
C ASP A 95 -1.71 2.56 -13.87
N GLN A 96 -1.12 1.38 -13.67
CA GLN A 96 -1.37 0.57 -12.46
C GLN A 96 -0.90 1.28 -11.20
N THR A 97 0.27 1.93 -11.23
CA THR A 97 0.79 2.69 -10.08
C THR A 97 -0.17 3.83 -9.72
N GLY A 98 -0.62 4.58 -10.72
CA GLY A 98 -1.59 5.66 -10.55
C GLY A 98 -2.93 5.14 -10.02
N ALA A 99 -3.48 4.10 -10.65
CA ALA A 99 -4.75 3.51 -10.25
C ALA A 99 -4.72 2.96 -8.82
N ASN A 100 -3.64 2.28 -8.43
CA ASN A 100 -3.46 1.75 -7.08
C ASN A 100 -3.42 2.88 -6.04
N GLY A 101 -2.68 3.97 -6.32
CA GLY A 101 -2.63 5.10 -5.41
C GLY A 101 -3.96 5.84 -5.27
N VAL A 102 -4.75 5.95 -6.34
CA VAL A 102 -6.12 6.49 -6.26
C VAL A 102 -7.04 5.56 -5.47
N ALA A 103 -7.00 4.25 -5.76
CA ALA A 103 -7.83 3.27 -5.09
C ALA A 103 -7.52 3.17 -3.58
N ALA A 104 -6.26 3.38 -3.21
CA ALA A 104 -5.82 3.40 -1.82
C ALA A 104 -5.93 4.78 -1.14
N GLY A 105 -6.44 5.81 -1.83
CA GLY A 105 -6.66 7.14 -1.26
C GLY A 105 -5.39 7.96 -1.02
N VAL A 106 -4.27 7.60 -1.67
CA VAL A 106 -2.99 8.32 -1.56
C VAL A 106 -3.03 9.66 -2.28
N PHE A 107 -3.73 9.70 -3.41
CA PHE A 107 -3.97 10.89 -4.22
C PHE A 107 -5.31 10.75 -4.94
N THR A 108 -5.88 11.84 -5.43
CA THR A 108 -7.23 11.86 -6.03
C THR A 108 -7.21 11.62 -7.53
N SER A 109 -6.11 11.93 -8.20
CA SER A 109 -5.95 11.75 -9.65
C SER A 109 -4.49 11.56 -10.04
N TYR A 110 -4.29 10.96 -11.21
CA TYR A 110 -2.97 10.76 -11.79
C TYR A 110 -3.00 11.00 -13.30
N HIS A 111 -1.81 11.26 -13.85
CA HIS A 111 -1.60 11.40 -15.28
C HIS A 111 -0.30 10.72 -15.67
N CYS A 112 -0.39 9.81 -16.63
CA CYS A 112 0.76 9.16 -17.27
C CYS A 112 1.04 9.84 -18.60
N GLN A 113 2.18 10.53 -18.68
CA GLN A 113 2.59 11.25 -19.89
C GLN A 113 3.79 10.58 -20.55
N LEU A 114 3.69 10.29 -21.85
CA LEU A 114 4.82 9.80 -22.62
C LEU A 114 5.88 10.91 -22.81
N GLY A 115 7.11 10.61 -22.43
CA GLY A 115 8.29 11.45 -22.63
C GLY A 115 9.46 10.67 -23.24
N ILE A 116 10.62 11.33 -23.38
CA ILE A 116 11.81 10.79 -24.03
C ILE A 116 12.36 9.54 -23.31
N ALA A 117 12.22 9.50 -21.97
CA ALA A 117 12.74 8.43 -21.13
C ALA A 117 11.70 7.36 -20.76
N GLY A 118 10.46 7.48 -21.24
CA GLY A 118 9.34 6.61 -20.87
C GLY A 118 8.10 7.39 -20.41
N TYR A 119 7.24 6.75 -19.62
CA TYR A 119 5.99 7.35 -19.12
C TYR A 119 6.21 8.00 -17.76
N SER A 120 6.12 9.32 -17.67
CA SER A 120 6.18 10.06 -16.40
C SER A 120 4.82 10.03 -15.71
N LEU A 121 4.81 9.63 -14.44
CA LEU A 121 3.65 9.69 -13.55
C LEU A 121 3.65 10.99 -12.78
N THR A 122 2.56 11.73 -12.92
CA THR A 122 2.27 12.95 -12.17
C THR A 122 0.95 12.77 -11.42
N VAL A 123 0.86 13.21 -10.16
CA VAL A 123 -0.31 13.02 -9.30
C VAL A 123 -0.82 14.31 -8.68
N SER A 124 -2.10 14.32 -8.31
CA SER A 124 -2.75 15.41 -7.57
C SER A 124 -3.71 14.83 -6.53
N GLY A 125 -3.88 15.49 -5.39
CA GLY A 125 -4.52 14.95 -4.18
C GLY A 125 -5.08 16.06 -3.31
#